data_AF-A0A819MA12-F1
#
_entry.id   AF-A0A819MA12-F1
#
_cell.length_a   1.000
_cell.length_b   1.000
_cell.length_c   1.000
_cell.angle_alpha   90.00
_cell.angle_beta   90.00
_cell.angle_gamma   90.00
#
_symmetry.space_group_name_H-M   'P 1'
#
loop_
_entity.id
_entity.type
_entity.pdbx_description
1 polymer ?
#
loop_
_entity_poly.entity_id
_entity_poly.type
_entity_poly.pdbx_seq_one_letter_code
_entity_poly.pdbx_strand_id
1 'polypeptide(L)'
;MINLCRKQYKNNEKVLKQIEEFSINYDKDHASEWYSKDIFLFRLLNRALRTENFDVIYKFRSFIADLHHHLERLYRERSEIISIVYRGAQMSIQELKALEENSNGLISINTLTARCIIYDA
;
A
#
# COMPACT_ATOMS: atom_id res chain seq x y z
N MET A 1 9.93 -10.33 9.04
CA MET A 1 8.74 -9.47 9.15
C MET A 1 8.05 -9.52 10.52
N ILE A 2 7.41 -10.63 10.93
CA ILE A 2 6.53 -10.69 12.12
C ILE A 2 7.11 -10.11 13.41
N ASN A 3 8.35 -10.48 13.77
CA ASN A 3 8.99 -9.97 14.99
C ASN A 3 9.16 -8.44 15.00
N LEU A 4 9.39 -7.83 13.82
CA LEU A 4 9.42 -6.38 13.69
C LEU A 4 8.04 -5.78 13.98
N CYS A 5 6.97 -6.38 13.44
CA CYS A 5 5.60 -5.95 13.69
C CYS A 5 5.24 -6.06 15.18
N ARG A 6 5.55 -7.19 15.84
CA ARG A 6 5.34 -7.38 17.28
C ARG A 6 6.07 -6.31 18.11
N LYS A 7 7.32 -6.01 17.77
CA LYS A 7 8.10 -4.97 18.45
C LYS A 7 7.49 -3.57 18.27
N GLN A 8 7.04 -3.25 17.05
CA GLN A 8 6.43 -1.95 16.74
C GLN A 8 5.11 -1.74 17.50
N TYR A 9 4.30 -2.79 17.61
CA TYR A 9 2.96 -2.73 18.20
C TYR A 9 2.87 -3.36 19.59
N LYS A 10 4.00 -3.43 20.32
CA LYS A 10 4.09 -4.09 21.64
C LYS A 10 3.05 -3.62 22.68
N ASN A 11 2.56 -2.39 22.55
CA ASN A 11 1.59 -1.77 23.47
C ASN A 11 0.16 -1.70 22.86
N ASN A 12 -0.10 -2.39 21.75
CA ASN A 12 -1.39 -2.38 21.06
C ASN A 12 -1.92 -3.82 20.92
N GLU A 13 -2.62 -4.29 21.95
CA GLU A 13 -3.14 -5.66 22.01
C GLU A 13 -4.04 -6.03 20.82
N LYS A 14 -4.83 -5.07 20.33
CA LYS A 14 -5.70 -5.27 19.16
C LYS A 14 -4.86 -5.62 17.93
N VAL A 15 -3.80 -4.85 17.67
CA VAL A 15 -2.90 -5.10 16.54
C VAL A 15 -2.07 -6.36 16.76
N LEU A 16 -1.66 -6.67 17.98
CA LEU A 16 -0.95 -7.91 18.30
C LEU A 16 -1.81 -9.15 17.97
N LYS A 17 -3.09 -9.16 18.30
CA LYS A 17 -4.02 -10.24 17.91
C LYS A 17 -4.09 -10.41 16.38
N GLN A 18 -4.14 -9.31 15.64
CA GLN A 18 -4.12 -9.35 14.17
C GLN A 18 -2.79 -9.87 13.62
N ILE A 19 -1.66 -9.55 14.26
CA ILE A 19 -0.35 -10.08 13.89
C ILE A 19 -0.28 -11.59 14.11
N GLU A 20 -0.85 -12.09 15.22
CA GLU A 20 -0.93 -13.53 15.47
C GLU A 20 -1.82 -14.23 14.45
N GLU A 21 -3.02 -13.69 14.19
CA GLU A 21 -3.95 -14.21 13.17
C GLU A 21 -3.26 -14.29 11.80
N PHE A 22 -2.59 -13.22 11.39
CA PHE A 22 -1.79 -13.23 10.17
C PHE A 22 -0.69 -14.30 10.23
N SER A 23 0.04 -14.42 11.34
CA SER A 23 1.17 -15.37 11.41
C SER A 23 0.76 -16.84 11.27
N ILE A 24 -0.49 -17.17 11.62
CA ILE A 24 -1.04 -18.53 11.57
C ILE A 24 -1.75 -18.78 10.25
N ASN A 25 -2.55 -17.80 9.78
CA ASN A 25 -3.48 -17.97 8.67
C ASN A 25 -2.98 -17.33 7.36
N TYR A 26 -1.74 -16.83 7.32
CA TYR A 26 -1.22 -16.21 6.11
C TYR A 26 -1.08 -17.24 4.99
N ASP A 27 -1.66 -16.87 3.85
CA ASP A 27 -1.54 -17.57 2.58
C ASP A 27 -1.16 -16.55 1.51
N LYS A 28 -0.14 -16.89 0.71
CA LYS A 28 0.34 -16.07 -0.41
C LYS A 28 -0.76 -15.86 -1.45
N ASP A 29 -1.65 -16.84 -1.62
CA ASP A 29 -2.74 -16.75 -2.58
C ASP A 29 -3.82 -15.74 -2.18
N HIS A 30 -3.75 -15.24 -0.94
CA HIS A 30 -4.63 -14.23 -0.36
C HIS A 30 -3.85 -12.98 0.09
N ALA A 31 -2.63 -12.77 -0.43
CA ALA A 31 -1.75 -11.67 0.02
C ALA A 31 -2.36 -10.25 -0.15
N SER A 32 -3.12 -9.99 -1.22
CA SER A 32 -3.78 -8.70 -1.48
C SER A 32 -4.86 -8.38 -0.45
N GLU A 33 -5.60 -9.39 0.02
CA GLU A 33 -6.60 -9.26 1.08
C GLU A 33 -5.96 -8.91 2.41
N TRP A 34 -4.86 -9.59 2.76
CA TRP A 34 -4.09 -9.25 3.95
C TRP A 34 -3.50 -7.83 3.89
N TYR A 35 -3.11 -7.38 2.70
CA TYR A 35 -2.62 -6.02 2.49
C TYR A 35 -3.72 -4.96 2.51
N SER A 36 -4.93 -5.29 2.05
CA SER A 36 -6.06 -4.36 1.94
C SER A 36 -6.86 -4.21 3.22
N LYS A 37 -6.83 -5.22 4.11
CA LYS A 37 -7.22 -5.04 5.52
C LYS A 37 -6.43 -3.83 6.06
N ASP A 38 -7.09 -2.76 6.54
CA ASP A 38 -6.41 -1.61 7.16
C ASP A 38 -5.80 -2.02 8.52
N ILE A 39 -4.74 -2.80 8.44
CA ILE A 39 -4.03 -3.42 9.56
C ILE A 39 -2.55 -3.02 9.53
N PHE A 40 -1.78 -3.63 10.41
CA PHE A 40 -0.36 -3.35 10.60
C PHE A 40 0.48 -3.42 9.31
N LEU A 41 0.16 -4.33 8.38
CA LEU A 41 0.90 -4.51 7.12
C LEU A 41 0.82 -3.28 6.24
N PHE A 42 -0.41 -2.83 5.93
CA PHE A 42 -0.64 -1.64 5.12
C PHE A 42 0.10 -0.44 5.71
N ARG A 43 -0.06 -0.19 7.01
CA ARG A 43 0.51 0.98 7.68
C ARG A 43 2.03 0.96 7.74
N LEU A 44 2.63 -0.18 8.12
CA LEU A 44 4.08 -0.33 8.23
C LEU A 44 4.76 -0.27 6.86
N LEU A 45 4.25 -1.03 5.89
CA LEU A 45 4.88 -1.12 4.58
C LEU A 45 4.75 0.20 3.82
N ASN A 46 3.57 0.83 3.80
CA ASN A 46 3.43 2.14 3.15
C ASN A 46 4.25 3.23 3.83
N ARG A 47 4.39 3.19 5.16
CA ARG A 47 5.30 4.11 5.85
C ARG A 47 6.75 3.87 5.42
N ALA A 48 7.20 2.62 5.39
CA ALA A 48 8.56 2.27 5.00
C ALA A 48 8.87 2.68 3.55
N LEU A 49 7.93 2.48 2.62
CA LEU A 49 8.05 2.93 1.23
C LEU A 49 8.14 4.46 1.15
N ARG A 50 7.26 5.19 1.86
CA ARG A 50 7.24 6.66 1.87
C ARG A 50 8.48 7.30 2.49
N THR A 51 9.12 6.63 3.44
CA THR A 51 10.33 7.14 4.09
C THR A 51 11.60 6.43 3.60
N GLU A 52 11.51 5.70 2.49
CA GLU A 52 12.62 4.92 1.91
C GLU A 52 13.40 4.09 2.95
N ASN A 53 12.68 3.50 3.91
CA ASN A 53 13.29 2.70 4.96
C ASN A 53 13.63 1.31 4.42
N PHE A 54 14.79 1.21 3.79
CA PHE A 54 15.26 -0.02 3.13
C PHE A 54 15.36 -1.21 4.09
N ASP A 55 15.71 -1.00 5.36
CA ASP A 55 15.76 -2.07 6.37
C ASP A 55 14.38 -2.71 6.58
N VAL A 56 13.34 -1.88 6.68
CA VAL A 56 11.97 -2.36 6.82
C VAL A 56 11.50 -3.00 5.52
N ILE A 57 11.71 -2.35 4.37
CA ILE A 57 11.34 -2.91 3.05
C ILE A 57 11.97 -4.30 2.86
N TYR A 58 13.27 -4.44 3.15
CA TYR A 58 13.98 -5.70 3.05
C TYR A 58 13.44 -6.78 4.00
N LYS A 59 13.01 -6.40 5.22
CA LYS A 59 12.36 -7.33 6.16
C LYS A 59 10.98 -7.79 5.73
N PHE A 60 10.34 -7.06 4.82
CA PHE A 60 9.04 -7.36 4.21
C PHE A 60 9.17 -8.00 2.81
N ARG A 61 10.38 -8.16 2.26
CA ARG A 61 10.63 -8.61 0.88
C ARG A 61 9.83 -9.83 0.42
N SER A 62 9.68 -10.85 1.26
CA SER A 62 8.92 -12.06 0.92
C SER A 62 7.43 -11.75 0.74
N PHE A 63 6.85 -11.01 1.68
CA PHE A 63 5.46 -10.56 1.57
C PHE A 63 5.23 -9.63 0.38
N ILE A 64 6.20 -8.76 0.07
CA ILE A 64 6.14 -7.89 -1.12
C ILE A 64 6.13 -8.72 -2.41
N ALA A 65 6.97 -9.76 -2.48
CA ALA A 65 7.00 -10.66 -3.63
C ALA A 65 5.68 -11.43 -3.78
N ASP A 66 5.15 -11.98 -2.69
CA ASP A 66 3.86 -12.68 -2.68
C ASP A 66 2.71 -11.75 -3.09
N LEU A 67 2.69 -10.52 -2.55
CA LEU A 67 1.71 -9.50 -2.91
C LEU A 67 1.79 -9.14 -4.40
N HIS A 68 3.00 -8.96 -4.93
CA HIS A 68 3.21 -8.66 -6.34
C HIS A 68 2.69 -9.79 -7.24
N HIS A 69 3.07 -11.05 -6.97
CA HIS A 69 2.61 -12.20 -7.75
C HIS A 69 1.10 -12.39 -7.68
N HIS A 70 0.48 -12.19 -6.52
CA HIS A 70 -0.96 -12.25 -6.40
C HIS A 70 -1.64 -11.13 -7.22
N LEU A 71 -1.15 -9.90 -7.15
CA LEU A 71 -1.68 -8.79 -7.95
C LEU A 71 -1.51 -9.02 -9.46
N GLU A 72 -0.40 -9.61 -9.90
CA GLU A 72 -0.21 -9.98 -11.30
C GLU A 72 -1.22 -11.05 -11.77
N ARG A 73 -1.50 -12.05 -10.93
CA ARG A 73 -2.53 -13.06 -11.22
C ARG A 73 -3.91 -12.41 -11.35
N LEU A 74 -4.32 -11.61 -10.37
CA LEU A 74 -5.60 -10.87 -10.42
C LEU A 74 -5.71 -9.99 -11.65
N TYR A 75 -4.60 -9.35 -12.05
CA TYR A 75 -4.54 -8.54 -13.25
C TYR A 75 -4.74 -9.35 -14.53
N ARG A 76 -4.19 -10.58 -14.61
CA ARG A 76 -4.38 -11.47 -15.77
C ARG A 76 -5.78 -12.07 -15.83
N GLU A 77 -6.41 -12.28 -14.68
CA GLU A 77 -7.75 -12.86 -14.56
C GLU A 77 -8.88 -11.84 -14.77
N ARG A 78 -8.58 -10.53 -14.66
CA ARG A 78 -9.58 -9.49 -14.89
C ARG A 78 -10.04 -9.49 -16.35
N SER A 79 -11.35 -9.39 -16.60
CA SER A 79 -11.82 -9.00 -17.94
C SER A 79 -11.51 -7.51 -18.17
N GLU A 80 -11.39 -7.09 -19.44
CA GLU A 80 -11.08 -5.71 -19.81
C GLU A 80 -12.19 -4.74 -19.38
N ILE A 81 -12.22 -4.38 -18.10
CA ILE A 81 -12.99 -3.26 -17.59
C ILE A 81 -12.01 -2.11 -17.46
N ILE A 82 -12.01 -1.22 -18.46
CA ILE A 82 -11.35 0.07 -18.36
C ILE A 82 -12.25 0.93 -17.47
N SER A 83 -11.95 0.97 -16.17
CA SER A 83 -12.57 1.91 -15.23
C SER A 83 -11.67 3.13 -15.06
N ILE A 84 -12.26 4.31 -15.19
CA ILE A 84 -11.61 5.56 -14.80
C ILE A 84 -11.63 5.60 -13.27
N VAL A 85 -10.44 5.60 -12.67
CA VAL A 85 -10.28 5.71 -11.21
C VAL A 85 -9.59 7.01 -10.87
N TYR A 86 -10.06 7.67 -9.80
CA TYR A 86 -9.43 8.88 -9.28
C TYR A 86 -8.64 8.54 -8.02
N ARG A 87 -7.43 9.07 -7.92
CA ARG A 87 -6.58 8.96 -6.73
C ARG A 87 -6.45 10.32 -6.07
N GLY A 88 -6.84 10.39 -4.80
CA GLY A 88 -6.62 11.58 -3.99
C GLY A 88 -5.13 11.76 -3.68
N ALA A 89 -4.66 13.02 -3.69
CA ALA A 89 -3.36 13.41 -3.20
C ALA A 89 -3.50 14.57 -2.22
N GLN A 90 -2.89 14.44 -1.05
CA GLN A 90 -2.78 15.57 -0.13
C GLN A 90 -1.64 16.45 -0.61
N MET A 91 -1.95 17.72 -0.87
CA MET A 91 -0.98 18.73 -1.29
C MET A 91 -1.36 20.09 -0.68
N SER A 92 -0.35 20.94 -0.50
CA SER A 92 -0.52 22.34 -0.14
C SER A 92 -1.11 23.15 -1.30
N ILE A 93 -1.67 24.31 -0.98
CA ILE A 93 -2.19 25.25 -1.99
C ILE A 93 -1.06 25.73 -2.92
N GLN A 94 0.16 25.85 -2.39
CA GLN A 94 1.33 26.28 -3.16
C GLN A 94 1.74 25.20 -4.17
N GLU A 95 1.76 23.93 -3.77
CA GLU A 95 2.01 22.81 -4.70
C GLU A 95 0.94 22.72 -5.77
N LEU A 96 -0.34 22.94 -5.42
CA LEU A 96 -1.43 22.98 -6.39
C LEU A 96 -1.24 24.10 -7.42
N LYS A 97 -0.92 25.33 -6.98
CA LYS A 97 -0.65 26.45 -7.89
C LYS A 97 0.55 26.19 -8.80
N ALA A 98 1.63 25.61 -8.26
CA ALA A 98 2.79 25.23 -9.06
C ALA A 98 2.42 24.20 -10.13
N LEU A 99 1.51 23.26 -9.84
CA LEU A 99 0.99 22.31 -10.82
C LEU A 99 0.12 23.00 -11.89
N GLU A 100 -0.73 23.94 -11.50
CA GLU A 100 -1.57 24.73 -12.44
C GLU A 100 -0.71 25.59 -13.38
N GLU A 101 0.32 26.25 -12.85
CA GLU A 101 1.24 27.08 -13.61
C GLU A 101 2.13 26.25 -14.56
N ASN A 102 2.47 25.01 -14.19
CA ASN A 102 3.27 24.08 -14.99
C ASN A 102 2.45 23.36 -16.09
N SER A 103 1.44 24.03 -16.66
CA SER A 103 0.64 23.50 -17.77
C SER A 103 1.55 23.14 -18.98
N ASN A 104 1.39 21.94 -19.53
CA ASN A 104 2.26 21.33 -20.56
C ASN A 104 3.73 21.05 -20.14
N GLY A 105 4.07 21.20 -18.87
CA GLY A 105 5.38 20.83 -18.33
C GLY A 105 5.48 19.37 -17.89
N LEU A 106 6.70 18.92 -17.57
CA LEU A 106 6.93 17.61 -16.97
C LEU A 106 6.59 17.66 -15.48
N ILE A 107 5.91 16.62 -15.00
CA ILE A 107 5.57 16.44 -13.58
C ILE A 107 6.19 15.12 -13.13
N SER A 108 6.97 15.17 -12.05
CA SER A 108 7.43 14.00 -11.33
C SER A 108 6.69 13.90 -10.01
N ILE A 109 5.95 12.81 -9.82
CA ILE A 109 5.17 12.57 -8.59
C ILE A 109 5.95 11.59 -7.74
N ASN A 110 6.50 12.06 -6.61
CA ASN A 110 7.27 11.21 -5.69
C ASN A 110 6.40 10.58 -4.58
N THR A 111 5.07 10.67 -4.71
CA THR A 111 4.14 10.36 -3.62
C THR A 111 3.25 9.18 -3.99
N LEU A 112 3.43 8.06 -3.28
CA LEU A 112 2.44 6.99 -3.23
C LEU A 112 1.26 7.46 -2.34
N THR A 113 0.29 8.18 -2.90
CA THR A 113 -0.90 8.61 -2.14
C THR A 113 -2.04 7.57 -2.19
N ALA A 114 -2.69 7.38 -1.04
CA ALA A 114 -3.68 6.34 -0.80
C ALA A 114 -5.10 6.92 -0.73
N ARG A 115 -5.92 6.65 -1.77
CA ARG A 115 -7.30 6.11 -1.76
C ARG A 115 -7.79 6.19 -3.20
N CYS A 116 -8.20 5.06 -3.79
CA CYS A 116 -8.87 5.07 -5.10
C CYS A 116 -10.38 5.16 -4.86
N ILE A 117 -11.06 6.05 -5.56
CA ILE A 117 -12.52 6.05 -5.66
C ILE A 117 -12.83 5.57 -7.07
N ILE A 118 -13.66 4.52 -7.16
CA ILE A 118 -14.26 4.07 -8.42
C ILE A 118 -15.56 4.87 -8.56
N TYR A 119 -15.71 5.56 -9.68
CA TYR A 119 -17.00 6.08 -10.11
C TYR A 119 -17.49 5.19 -11.24
N ASP A 120 -18.66 4.60 -11.07
CA ASP A 120 -19.39 4.01 -12.19
C ASP A 120 -19.99 5.17 -12.99
N ALA A 121 -19.67 5.23 -14.29
CA ALA A 121 -20.23 6.19 -15.23
C ALA A 121 -21.66 5.81 -15.64
#